data_AF-A0A542XRD6-F1
#
_entry.id   AF-A0A542XRD6-F1
#
_cell.length_a   1.000
_cell.length_b   1.000
_cell.length_c   1.000
_cell.angle_alpha   90.00
_cell.angle_beta   90.00
_cell.angle_gamma   90.00
#
_symmetry.space_group_name_H-M   'P 1'
#
loop_
_entity.id
_entity.type
_entity.pdbx_description
1 polymer ?
#
loop_
_entity_poly.entity_id
_entity_poly.type
_entity_poly.pdbx_seq_one_letter_code
_entity_poly.pdbx_strand_id
1 'polypeptide(L)'
;MSVGDVKADLRDGNQSLDQAKTTIEGIGAALAELRSLALATLHDSQHPEAKKARSALAEATREVELTLRTVAVAKDRSTAFLKALG
;
A
#
# COMPACT_ATOMS: atom_id res chain seq x y z
N MET A 1 -8.25 -29.89 -9.68
CA MET A 1 -7.39 -29.14 -8.76
C MET A 1 -7.40 -29.88 -7.43
N SER A 2 -6.23 -30.32 -6.98
CA SER A 2 -6.05 -31.01 -5.71
C SER A 2 -5.98 -29.99 -4.56
N VAL A 3 -6.18 -30.45 -3.32
CA VAL A 3 -5.91 -29.61 -2.13
C VAL A 3 -4.44 -29.17 -2.11
N GLY A 4 -3.52 -29.98 -2.64
CA GLY A 4 -2.11 -29.61 -2.79
C GLY A 4 -1.91 -28.43 -3.74
N ASP A 5 -2.62 -28.43 -4.88
CA ASP A 5 -2.55 -27.35 -5.88
C ASP A 5 -3.07 -26.04 -5.26
N VAL A 6 -4.20 -26.08 -4.57
CA VAL A 6 -4.76 -24.90 -3.87
C VAL A 6 -3.78 -24.33 -2.85
N LYS A 7 -3.07 -25.19 -2.10
CA LYS A 7 -2.06 -24.74 -1.13
C LYS A 7 -0.86 -24.09 -1.80
N ALA A 8 -0.44 -24.59 -2.98
CA ALA A 8 0.63 -23.99 -3.75
C ALA A 8 0.21 -22.59 -4.21
N ASP A 9 -0.96 -22.47 -4.84
CA ASP A 9 -1.49 -21.19 -5.32
C ASP A 9 -1.64 -20.15 -4.19
N LEU A 10 -2.08 -20.56 -2.99
CA LEU A 10 -2.18 -19.68 -1.82
C LEU A 10 -0.81 -19.20 -1.33
N ARG A 11 0.22 -20.05 -1.38
CA ARG A 11 1.59 -19.66 -1.01
C ARG A 11 2.16 -18.67 -2.00
N ASP A 12 2.00 -18.93 -3.29
CA ASP A 12 2.44 -18.04 -4.36
C ASP A 12 1.71 -16.69 -4.26
N GLY A 13 0.39 -16.71 -4.04
CA GLY A 13 -0.40 -15.51 -3.79
C GLY A 13 0.07 -14.72 -2.57
N ASN A 14 0.41 -15.40 -1.47
CA ASN A 14 0.97 -14.75 -0.27
C ASN A 14 2.34 -14.11 -0.55
N GLN A 15 3.18 -14.74 -1.36
CA GLN A 15 4.46 -14.17 -1.79
C GLN A 15 4.24 -12.93 -2.68
N SER A 16 3.28 -12.97 -3.59
CA SER A 16 2.92 -11.78 -4.39
C SER A 16 2.38 -10.64 -3.52
N LEU A 17 1.61 -10.94 -2.47
CA LEU A 17 1.15 -9.93 -1.51
C LEU A 17 2.31 -9.30 -0.72
N ASP A 18 3.34 -10.07 -0.38
CA ASP A 18 4.56 -9.53 0.27
C ASP A 18 5.35 -8.60 -0.65
N GLN A 19 5.47 -8.97 -1.92
CA GLN A 19 6.10 -8.12 -2.93
C GLN A 19 5.30 -6.83 -3.13
N ALA A 20 3.97 -6.94 -3.27
CA ALA A 20 3.09 -5.78 -3.39
C ALA A 20 3.23 -4.85 -2.18
N LYS A 21 3.24 -5.40 -0.96
CA LYS A 21 3.47 -4.62 0.27
C LYS A 21 4.78 -3.83 0.18
N THR A 22 5.88 -4.50 -0.16
CA THR A 22 7.21 -3.87 -0.29
C THR A 22 7.20 -2.72 -1.30
N THR A 23 6.58 -2.94 -2.46
CA THR A 23 6.45 -1.90 -3.50
C THR A 23 5.65 -0.70 -2.98
N ILE A 24 4.52 -0.94 -2.32
CA ILE A 24 3.65 0.13 -1.80
C ILE A 24 4.34 0.90 -0.66
N GLU A 25 5.10 0.22 0.21
CA GLU A 25 5.91 0.87 1.25
C GLU A 25 6.97 1.80 0.61
N GLY A 26 7.61 1.37 -0.48
CA GLY A 26 8.53 2.21 -1.24
C GLY A 26 7.85 3.45 -1.85
N ILE A 27 6.64 3.30 -2.40
CA ILE A 27 5.83 4.43 -2.89
C ILE A 27 5.50 5.38 -1.74
N GLY A 28 5.12 4.85 -0.58
CA GLY A 28 4.84 5.63 0.63
C GLY A 28 6.04 6.46 1.09
N ALA A 29 7.24 5.87 1.07
CA ALA A 29 8.49 6.58 1.40
C ALA A 29 8.75 7.73 0.43
N ALA A 30 8.68 7.48 -0.89
CA ALA A 30 8.87 8.53 -1.89
C ALA A 30 7.83 9.66 -1.77
N LEU A 31 6.59 9.31 -1.43
CA LEU A 31 5.53 10.29 -1.22
C LEU A 31 5.76 11.14 0.05
N ALA A 32 6.29 10.54 1.12
CA ALA A 32 6.66 11.27 2.33
C ALA A 32 7.76 12.31 2.05
N GLU A 33 8.76 11.95 1.24
CA GLU A 33 9.80 12.88 0.78
C GLU A 33 9.21 14.04 -0.03
N LEU A 34 8.34 13.74 -1.01
CA LEU A 34 7.66 14.76 -1.82
C LEU A 34 6.79 15.68 -0.96
N ARG A 35 6.07 15.14 0.04
CA ARG A 35 5.27 15.92 0.96
C ARG A 35 6.13 16.85 1.81
N SER A 36 7.28 16.38 2.28
CA SER A 36 8.24 17.20 3.03
C SER A 36 8.73 18.38 2.18
N LEU A 37 9.13 18.11 0.93
CA LEU A 37 9.58 19.15 0.00
C LEU A 37 8.46 20.15 -0.34
N ALA A 38 7.24 19.65 -0.60
CA ALA A 38 6.09 20.50 -0.89
C ALA A 38 5.72 21.39 0.30
N LEU A 39 5.81 20.88 1.53
CA LEU A 39 5.64 21.69 2.73
C LEU A 39 6.73 22.75 2.84
N ALA A 40 8.01 22.39 2.68
CA ALA A 40 9.11 23.34 2.76
C ALA A 40 9.05 24.46 1.70
N THR A 41 8.49 24.18 0.53
CA THR A 41 8.45 25.12 -0.60
C THR A 41 7.14 25.91 -0.72
N LEU A 42 6.01 25.32 -0.30
CA LEU A 42 4.67 25.88 -0.53
C LEU A 42 3.91 26.20 0.78
N HIS A 43 4.55 26.10 1.95
CA HIS A 43 3.90 26.21 3.27
C HIS A 43 2.94 27.40 3.37
N ASP A 44 3.42 28.60 3.05
CA ASP A 44 2.64 29.84 3.22
C ASP A 44 1.92 30.27 1.94
N SER A 45 2.10 29.53 0.85
CA SER A 45 1.47 29.86 -0.42
C SER A 45 -0.03 29.66 -0.34
N GLN A 46 -0.76 30.74 -0.56
CA GLN A 46 -2.21 30.75 -0.68
C GLN A 46 -2.69 30.53 -2.12
N HIS A 47 -1.75 30.43 -3.07
CA HIS A 47 -2.05 30.21 -4.49
C HIS A 47 -2.87 28.91 -4.65
N PRO A 48 -3.94 28.90 -5.46
CA PRO A 48 -4.83 27.74 -5.58
C PRO A 48 -4.11 26.43 -5.91
N GLU A 49 -3.09 26.50 -6.76
CA GLU A 49 -2.24 25.40 -7.21
C GLU A 49 -1.42 24.81 -6.06
N ALA A 50 -0.91 25.64 -5.16
CA ALA A 50 -0.20 25.18 -3.96
C ALA A 50 -1.14 24.45 -2.99
N LYS A 51 -2.40 24.91 -2.86
CA LYS A 51 -3.43 24.21 -2.09
C LYS A 51 -3.79 22.86 -2.72
N LYS A 52 -4.00 22.83 -4.05
CA LYS A 52 -4.27 21.60 -4.81
C LYS A 52 -3.15 20.59 -4.67
N ALA A 53 -1.90 21.01 -4.80
CA ALA A 53 -0.73 20.14 -4.64
C ALA A 53 -0.69 19.49 -3.25
N ARG A 54 -0.89 20.27 -2.18
CA ARG A 54 -0.92 19.74 -0.81
C ARG A 54 -2.08 18.78 -0.56
N SER A 55 -3.27 19.06 -1.11
CA SER A 55 -4.43 18.16 -1.01
C SER A 55 -4.14 16.84 -1.73
N ALA A 56 -3.64 16.89 -2.96
CA ALA A 56 -3.32 15.71 -3.75
C ALA A 56 -2.27 14.81 -3.06
N LEU A 57 -1.25 15.41 -2.44
CA LEU A 57 -0.25 14.66 -1.68
C LEU A 57 -0.84 14.01 -0.42
N ALA A 58 -1.77 14.68 0.27
CA ALA A 58 -2.46 14.13 1.43
C ALA A 58 -3.39 12.96 1.04
N GLU A 59 -4.13 13.11 -0.06
CA GLU A 59 -4.98 12.06 -0.63
C GLU A 59 -4.15 10.85 -1.05
N ALA A 60 -3.06 11.05 -1.79
CA ALA A 60 -2.16 9.98 -2.17
C ALA A 60 -1.57 9.24 -0.95
N THR A 61 -1.28 9.97 0.14
CA THR A 61 -0.74 9.36 1.38
C THR A 61 -1.79 8.43 1.98
N ARG A 62 -3.03 8.90 2.05
CA ARG A 62 -4.16 8.11 2.54
C ARG A 62 -4.41 6.87 1.69
N GLU A 63 -4.32 6.97 0.37
CA GLU A 63 -4.50 5.83 -0.53
C GLU A 63 -3.42 4.76 -0.33
N VAL A 64 -2.17 5.16 -0.11
CA VAL A 64 -1.09 4.22 0.24
C VAL A 64 -1.42 3.47 1.53
N GLU A 65 -1.84 4.17 2.59
CA GLU A 65 -2.20 3.57 3.87
C GLU A 65 -3.37 2.58 3.74
N LEU A 66 -4.42 2.95 3.00
CA LEU A 66 -5.58 2.10 2.74
C LEU A 66 -5.19 0.85 1.94
N THR A 67 -4.31 1.01 0.96
CA THR A 67 -3.84 -0.10 0.13
C THR A 67 -2.99 -1.08 0.95
N LEU A 68 -2.06 -0.58 1.77
CA LEU A 68 -1.27 -1.42 2.69
C LEU A 68 -2.16 -2.22 3.64
N ARG A 69 -3.19 -1.58 4.20
CA ARG A 69 -4.16 -2.26 5.05
C ARG A 69 -4.92 -3.35 4.31
N THR A 70 -5.30 -3.10 3.06
CA THR A 70 -6.01 -4.08 2.22
C THR A 70 -5.13 -5.29 1.91
N VAL A 71 -3.87 -5.06 1.55
CA VAL A 71 -2.89 -6.14 1.31
C VAL A 71 -2.68 -6.98 2.56
N ALA A 72 -2.53 -6.35 3.72
CA ALA A 72 -2.39 -7.07 5.00
C ALA A 72 -3.60 -7.95 5.29
N VAL A 73 -4.82 -7.42 5.18
CA VAL A 73 -6.06 -8.19 5.41
C VAL A 73 -6.20 -9.34 4.41
N ALA A 74 -5.85 -9.14 3.14
CA ALA A 74 -5.88 -10.19 2.14
C ALA A 74 -4.91 -11.32 2.49
N LYS A 75 -3.69 -10.99 2.92
CA LYS A 75 -2.68 -11.97 3.33
C LYS A 75 -3.10 -12.74 4.57
N ASP A 76 -3.66 -12.05 5.57
CA ASP A 76 -4.15 -12.69 6.79
C ASP A 76 -5.26 -13.70 6.49
N ARG A 77 -6.21 -13.35 5.61
CA ARG A 77 -7.29 -14.24 5.17
C ARG A 77 -6.76 -15.44 4.39
N SER A 78 -5.86 -15.21 3.44
CA SER A 78 -5.21 -16.28 2.67
C SER A 78 -4.43 -17.24 3.58
N THR A 79 -3.67 -16.71 4.53
CA THR A 79 -2.90 -17.51 5.51
C THR A 79 -3.81 -18.31 6.43
N ALA A 80 -4.91 -17.71 6.91
CA ALA A 80 -5.90 -18.42 7.73
C ALA A 80 -6.56 -19.57 6.95
N PHE A 81 -6.89 -19.34 5.67
CA PHE A 81 -7.47 -20.37 4.82
C PHE A 81 -6.46 -21.49 4.51
N LEU A 82 -5.21 -21.15 4.20
CA LEU A 82 -4.13 -22.12 4.01
C LEU A 82 -3.97 -23.03 5.23
N LYS A 83 -4.01 -22.46 6.44
CA LYS A 83 -3.95 -23.22 7.70
C LYS A 83 -5.16 -24.15 7.89
N ALA A 84 -6.35 -23.73 7.48
CA ALA A 84 -7.56 -24.55 7.57
C ALA A 84 -7.53 -25.77 6.62
N LEU A 85 -6.74 -25.72 5.55
CA LEU A 85 -6.58 -26.83 4.61
C LEU A 85 -5.59 -27.92 5.09
N GLY A 86 -4.87 -27.70 6.20
CA GLY A 86 -3.92 -28.63 6.80
C GLY A 86 -2.51 -28.53 6.21
#